data_AF-A0A6A5YRK2-F1
#
_entry.id   AF-A0A6A5YRK2-F1
#
_cell.length_a   1.000
_cell.length_b   1.000
_cell.length_c   1.000
_cell.angle_alpha   90.00
_cell.angle_beta   90.00
_cell.angle_gamma   90.00
#
_symmetry.space_group_name_H-M   'P 1'
#
loop_
_entity.id
_entity.type
_entity.pdbx_description
1 polymer ?
#
loop_
_entity_poly.entity_id
_entity_poly.type
_entity_poly.pdbx_seq_one_letter_code
_entity_poly.pdbx_strand_id
1 'polypeptide(L)'
;MLGYGGTSSPDDPTLEAFKYQKMLADRNVILSSCGIEIESGEKAHLVGHDFSAIFSSTIVFYYPQVALTCTLMSAPHSPPGRKMDLDVMEEITERELGFEFTAYRPFLLRDDSWQLIDAHKESLLQSCRGLTRNGSRTSCLRDA
;
A
#
# COMPACT_ATOMS: atom_id res chain seq x y z
N MET A 1 -9.96 -1.61 -5.35
CA MET A 1 -8.92 -0.56 -5.50
C MET A 1 -8.40 -0.62 -6.92
N LEU A 2 -8.14 0.53 -7.55
CA LEU A 2 -7.59 0.60 -8.91
C LEU A 2 -6.34 -0.28 -9.05
N GLY A 3 -6.24 -1.05 -10.14
CA GLY A 3 -5.14 -1.99 -10.41
C GLY A 3 -5.24 -3.35 -9.72
N TYR A 4 -6.35 -3.65 -9.01
CA TYR A 4 -6.53 -4.94 -8.33
C TYR A 4 -7.64 -5.77 -8.97
N GLY A 5 -7.37 -7.06 -9.18
CA GLY A 5 -8.37 -8.03 -9.62
C GLY A 5 -9.12 -7.60 -10.88
N GLY A 6 -10.45 -7.62 -10.84
CA GLY A 6 -11.31 -7.20 -11.96
C GLY A 6 -11.56 -5.69 -12.07
N THR A 7 -10.79 -4.85 -11.38
CA THR A 7 -10.92 -3.39 -11.50
C THR A 7 -10.06 -2.84 -12.63
N SER A 8 -10.32 -1.60 -13.05
CA SER A 8 -9.53 -0.92 -14.06
C SER A 8 -8.05 -0.85 -13.66
N SER A 9 -7.16 -1.10 -14.61
CA SER A 9 -5.71 -0.96 -14.46
C SER A 9 -5.16 -0.09 -15.60
N PRO A 10 -5.23 1.25 -15.47
CA PRO A 10 -4.75 2.16 -16.50
C PRO A 10 -3.26 1.96 -16.79
N ASP A 11 -2.87 1.99 -18.07
CA ASP A 11 -1.48 1.83 -18.52
C ASP A 11 -0.71 3.16 -18.63
N ASP A 12 -1.18 4.19 -17.94
CA ASP A 12 -0.61 5.52 -17.98
C ASP A 12 0.80 5.55 -17.35
N PRO A 13 1.85 5.90 -18.13
CA PRO A 13 3.23 5.94 -17.63
C PRO A 13 3.45 7.02 -16.56
N THR A 14 2.55 8.02 -16.45
CA THR A 14 2.65 9.05 -15.42
C THR A 14 2.06 8.63 -14.07
N LEU A 15 1.38 7.47 -14.03
CA LEU A 15 0.72 6.91 -12.85
C LEU A 15 -0.25 7.90 -12.16
N GLU A 16 -0.77 8.88 -12.90
CA GLU A 16 -1.62 9.94 -12.32
C GLU A 16 -2.89 9.36 -11.71
N ALA A 17 -3.45 8.32 -12.34
CA ALA A 17 -4.63 7.62 -11.85
C ALA A 17 -4.40 6.92 -10.50
N PHE A 18 -3.16 6.52 -10.18
CA PHE A 18 -2.80 5.83 -8.93
C PHE A 18 -2.48 6.80 -7.77
N LYS A 19 -2.53 8.11 -7.99
CA LYS A 19 -2.42 9.07 -6.89
C LYS A 19 -3.61 8.91 -5.95
N TYR A 20 -3.36 8.76 -4.65
CA TYR A 20 -4.41 8.58 -3.65
C TYR A 20 -5.53 9.61 -3.76
N GLN A 21 -5.22 10.89 -3.97
CA GLN A 21 -6.23 11.94 -4.17
C GLN A 21 -7.15 11.68 -5.37
N LYS A 22 -6.62 11.14 -6.47
CA LYS A 22 -7.41 10.79 -7.65
C LYS A 22 -8.25 9.54 -7.39
N MET A 23 -7.69 8.52 -6.76
CA MET A 23 -8.42 7.31 -6.37
C MET A 23 -9.57 7.60 -5.39
N LEU A 24 -9.48 8.68 -4.60
CA LEU A 24 -10.55 9.12 -3.69
C LEU A 24 -11.74 9.76 -4.40
N ALA A 25 -11.63 10.12 -5.68
CA ALA A 25 -12.75 10.62 -6.46
C ALA A 25 -13.87 9.57 -6.55
N ASP A 26 -13.49 8.30 -6.68
CA ASP A 26 -14.43 7.18 -6.82
C ASP A 26 -15.02 6.73 -5.47
N ARG A 27 -14.64 7.34 -4.34
CA ARG A 27 -15.11 6.91 -3.01
C ARG A 27 -16.64 6.87 -2.91
N ASN A 28 -17.32 7.86 -3.47
CA ASN A 28 -18.78 7.97 -3.40
C ASN A 28 -19.45 6.87 -4.23
N VAL A 29 -18.88 6.55 -5.40
CA VAL A 29 -19.35 5.44 -6.24
C VAL A 29 -19.17 4.11 -5.52
N ILE A 30 -18.03 3.91 -4.86
CA ILE A 30 -17.77 2.68 -4.08
C ILE A 30 -18.75 2.57 -2.91
N LEU A 31 -18.93 3.64 -2.13
CA LEU A 31 -19.80 3.62 -0.95
C LEU A 31 -21.28 3.43 -1.32
N SER A 32 -21.76 4.15 -2.34
CA SER A 32 -23.13 3.98 -2.84
C SER A 32 -23.36 2.58 -3.44
N SER A 33 -22.37 1.98 -4.10
CA SER A 33 -22.48 0.59 -4.56
C SER A 33 -22.62 -0.43 -3.43
N CYS A 34 -22.18 -0.06 -2.21
CA CYS A 34 -22.39 -0.83 -0.99
C CYS A 34 -23.68 -0.44 -0.24
N GLY A 35 -24.53 0.41 -0.83
CA GLY A 35 -25.76 0.90 -0.22
C GLY A 35 -25.57 1.95 0.87
N ILE A 36 -24.43 2.66 0.86
CA ILE A 36 -24.11 3.71 1.83
C ILE A 36 -24.31 5.07 1.17
N GLU A 37 -25.33 5.79 1.61
CA GLU A 37 -25.74 7.07 1.05
C GLU A 37 -25.12 8.24 1.83
N ILE A 38 -23.87 8.57 1.50
CA ILE A 38 -23.13 9.64 2.18
C ILE A 38 -23.82 11.02 2.03
N GLU A 39 -24.51 11.26 0.91
CA GLU A 39 -25.21 12.53 0.66
C GLU A 39 -26.44 12.71 1.56
N SER A 40 -27.06 11.63 2.02
CA SER A 40 -28.17 11.66 2.99
C SER A 40 -27.69 11.70 4.45
N GLY A 41 -26.36 11.71 4.67
CA GLY A 41 -25.74 11.80 5.99
C GLY A 41 -25.34 10.45 6.60
N GLU A 42 -25.45 9.35 5.85
CA GLU A 42 -24.96 8.06 6.31
C GLU A 42 -23.43 8.05 6.46
N LYS A 43 -22.95 7.19 7.35
CA LYS A 43 -21.53 7.05 7.67
C LYS A 43 -21.14 5.59 7.70
N ALA A 44 -19.86 5.31 7.41
CA ALA A 44 -19.30 3.98 7.41
C ALA A 44 -18.25 3.80 8.52
N HIS A 45 -18.07 2.56 8.98
CA HIS A 45 -16.87 2.18 9.73
C HIS A 45 -15.77 1.83 8.72
N LEU A 46 -14.70 2.61 8.69
CA LEU A 46 -13.58 2.37 7.77
C LEU A 46 -12.58 1.44 8.43
N VAL A 47 -12.20 0.38 7.74
CA VAL A 47 -11.15 -0.55 8.17
C VAL A 47 -10.14 -0.67 7.05
N GLY A 48 -8.88 -0.30 7.31
CA GLY A 48 -7.80 -0.35 6.34
C GLY A 48 -6.65 -1.21 6.85
N HIS A 49 -6.18 -2.11 6.01
CA HIS A 49 -4.97 -2.91 6.17
C HIS A 49 -3.87 -2.46 5.18
N ASP A 50 -2.65 -2.25 5.67
CA ASP A 50 -1.48 -1.90 4.86
C ASP A 50 -1.74 -0.66 3.96
N PHE A 51 -1.67 -0.77 2.62
CA PHE A 51 -1.95 0.35 1.72
C PHE A 51 -3.37 0.91 1.87
N SER A 52 -4.35 0.06 2.19
CA SER A 52 -5.71 0.54 2.45
C SER A 52 -5.83 1.27 3.79
N ALA A 53 -4.90 1.10 4.74
CA ALA A 53 -4.84 1.95 5.93
C ALA A 53 -4.45 3.39 5.56
N ILE A 54 -3.48 3.55 4.64
CA ILE A 54 -3.11 4.86 4.09
C ILE A 54 -4.34 5.49 3.42
N PHE A 55 -5.04 4.73 2.56
CA PHE A 55 -6.24 5.18 1.87
C PHE A 55 -7.37 5.60 2.84
N SER A 56 -7.74 4.74 3.79
CA SER A 56 -8.78 5.02 4.80
C SER A 56 -8.44 6.24 5.65
N SER A 57 -7.18 6.38 6.05
CA SER A 57 -6.74 7.56 6.80
C SER A 57 -6.83 8.84 5.97
N THR A 58 -6.57 8.75 4.65
CA THR A 58 -6.70 9.87 3.72
C THR A 58 -8.17 10.24 3.48
N ILE A 59 -9.09 9.26 3.42
CA ILE A 59 -10.55 9.52 3.38
C ILE A 59 -10.97 10.34 4.60
N VAL A 60 -10.63 9.89 5.80
CA VAL A 60 -11.03 10.59 7.04
C VAL A 60 -10.45 12.00 7.10
N PHE A 61 -9.22 12.18 6.59
CA PHE A 61 -8.58 13.48 6.55
C PHE A 61 -9.30 14.49 5.64
N TYR A 62 -9.67 14.09 4.41
CA TYR A 62 -10.33 15.00 3.46
C TYR A 62 -11.86 15.03 3.58
N TYR A 63 -12.47 13.95 4.05
CA TYR A 63 -13.92 13.75 4.09
C TYR A 63 -14.36 13.13 5.44
N PRO A 64 -14.12 13.80 6.57
CA PRO A 64 -14.41 13.25 7.90
C PRO A 64 -15.89 12.89 8.10
N GLN A 65 -16.80 13.50 7.34
CA GLN A 65 -18.24 13.20 7.39
C GLN A 65 -18.57 11.77 6.96
N VAL A 66 -17.70 11.12 6.19
CA VAL A 66 -17.93 9.78 5.62
C VAL A 66 -17.77 8.68 6.68
N ALA A 67 -16.99 8.92 7.74
CA ALA A 67 -16.59 7.90 8.69
C ALA A 67 -17.23 8.09 10.07
N LEU A 68 -17.75 7.00 10.64
CA LEU A 68 -18.12 6.94 12.05
C LEU A 68 -16.90 6.56 12.91
N THR A 69 -16.12 5.59 12.45
CA THR A 69 -14.82 5.21 13.02
C THR A 69 -13.83 4.86 11.91
N CYS A 70 -12.54 4.86 12.23
CA CYS A 70 -11.49 4.43 11.32
C CYS A 70 -10.46 3.56 12.06
N THR A 71 -10.32 2.31 11.62
CA THR A 71 -9.38 1.33 12.17
C THR A 71 -8.27 1.10 11.16
N LEU A 72 -7.03 1.28 11.60
CA LEU A 72 -5.83 1.13 10.79
C LEU A 72 -5.04 -0.09 11.27
N MET A 73 -4.74 -1.02 10.36
CA MET A 73 -4.02 -2.25 10.64
C MET A 73 -2.73 -2.30 9.82
N SER A 74 -1.65 -2.78 10.43
CA SER A 74 -0.33 -2.99 9.83
C SER A 74 0.44 -1.73 9.40
N ALA A 75 -0.25 -0.62 9.12
CA ALA A 75 0.36 0.68 8.83
C ALA A 75 -0.30 1.81 9.64
N PRO A 76 0.48 2.71 10.28
CA PRO A 76 -0.07 3.85 11.00
C PRO A 76 -0.56 4.94 10.03
N HIS A 77 -1.32 5.91 10.56
CA HIS A 77 -1.66 7.11 9.81
C HIS A 77 -0.39 7.91 9.44
N SER A 78 -0.28 8.27 8.17
CA SER A 78 0.72 9.21 7.68
C SER A 78 0.04 10.49 7.20
N PRO A 79 0.32 11.66 7.81
CA PRO A 79 -0.26 12.93 7.37
C PRO A 79 0.11 13.24 5.91
N PRO A 80 -0.83 13.77 5.10
CA PRO A 80 -0.53 14.17 3.73
C PRO A 80 0.60 15.20 3.66
N GLY A 81 1.40 15.16 2.58
CA GLY A 81 2.49 16.12 2.35
C GLY A 81 3.81 15.79 3.06
N ARG A 82 3.85 14.76 3.90
CA ARG A 82 5.11 14.18 4.41
C ARG A 82 5.75 13.34 3.31
N LYS A 83 7.00 13.63 2.96
CA LYS A 83 7.80 12.74 2.12
C LYS A 83 8.20 11.52 2.94
N MET A 84 8.03 10.33 2.36
CA MET A 84 8.62 9.12 2.89
C MET A 84 10.04 9.01 2.34
N ASP A 85 11.02 9.09 3.24
CA ASP A 85 12.42 8.89 2.91
C ASP A 85 12.74 7.40 3.13
N LEU A 86 12.94 6.67 2.04
CA LEU A 86 13.16 5.22 2.10
C LEU A 86 14.50 4.90 2.76
N ASP A 87 15.53 5.70 2.50
CA ASP A 87 16.89 5.47 3.04
C ASP A 87 16.87 5.64 4.56
N VAL A 88 16.22 6.68 5.06
CA VAL A 88 16.06 6.92 6.50
C VAL A 88 15.24 5.81 7.16
N MET A 89 14.18 5.32 6.50
CA MET A 89 13.41 4.20 7.06
C MET A 89 14.20 2.89 7.07
N GLU A 90 15.01 2.64 6.05
CA GLU A 90 15.89 1.46 6.01
C GLU A 90 16.91 1.53 7.14
N GLU A 91 17.58 2.67 7.35
CA GLU A 91 18.53 2.86 8.44
C GLU A 91 17.88 2.64 9.82
N ILE A 92 16.69 3.22 10.04
CA ILE A 92 15.97 3.05 11.31
C ILE A 92 15.54 1.59 11.50
N THR A 93 15.01 0.96 10.46
CA THR A 93 14.49 -0.41 10.58
C THR A 93 15.60 -1.43 10.72
N GLU A 94 16.73 -1.26 10.04
CA GLU A 94 17.90 -2.10 10.25
C GLU A 94 18.44 -1.93 11.68
N ARG A 95 18.55 -0.70 12.18
CA ARG A 95 19.03 -0.43 13.55
C ARG A 95 18.12 -1.03 14.62
N GLU A 96 16.80 -0.86 14.49
CA GLU A 96 15.84 -1.21 15.53
C GLU A 96 15.32 -2.65 15.42
N LEU A 97 15.19 -3.18 14.20
CA LEU A 97 14.60 -4.50 13.93
C LEU A 97 15.64 -5.54 13.48
N GLY A 98 16.85 -5.11 13.12
CA GLY A 98 17.92 -5.98 12.62
C GLY A 98 17.77 -6.39 11.15
N PHE A 99 16.85 -5.76 10.41
CA PHE A 99 16.65 -5.96 8.97
C PHE A 99 15.95 -4.77 8.32
N GLU A 100 16.15 -4.61 7.02
CA GLU A 100 15.55 -3.55 6.20
C GLU A 100 14.06 -3.84 5.93
N PHE A 101 13.14 -3.16 6.61
CA PHE A 101 11.70 -3.44 6.51
C PHE A 101 11.12 -3.12 5.12
N THR A 102 11.66 -2.12 4.44
CA THR A 102 11.15 -1.63 3.15
C THR A 102 12.03 -1.92 1.95
N ALA A 103 13.06 -2.75 2.10
CA ALA A 103 14.02 -3.08 1.05
C ALA A 103 13.41 -3.73 -0.20
N TYR A 104 12.21 -4.30 -0.11
CA TYR A 104 11.50 -4.80 -1.30
C TYR A 104 11.04 -3.67 -2.23
N ARG A 105 10.82 -2.46 -1.72
CA ARG A 105 10.34 -1.32 -2.54
C ARG A 105 11.36 -0.86 -3.58
N PRO A 106 12.63 -0.59 -3.25
CA PRO A 106 13.62 -0.24 -4.27
C PRO A 106 13.82 -1.39 -5.28
N PHE A 107 13.73 -2.65 -4.86
CA PHE A 107 13.75 -3.78 -5.80
C PHE A 107 12.60 -3.73 -6.81
N LEU A 108 11.35 -3.51 -6.34
CA LEU A 108 10.18 -3.41 -7.21
C LEU A 108 10.18 -2.18 -8.13
N LEU A 109 10.99 -1.16 -7.83
CA LEU A 109 11.11 0.06 -8.64
C LEU A 109 12.13 -0.08 -9.79
N ARG A 110 12.85 -1.20 -9.88
CA ARG A 110 13.79 -1.43 -10.99
C ARG A 110 13.05 -1.81 -12.26
N ASP A 111 13.59 -1.36 -13.40
CA ASP A 111 13.04 -1.66 -14.74
C ASP A 111 13.08 -3.15 -15.08
N ASP A 112 14.03 -3.89 -14.50
CA ASP A 112 14.24 -5.34 -14.70
C ASP A 112 13.57 -6.22 -13.63
N SER A 113 12.87 -5.60 -12.67
CA SER A 113 12.31 -6.30 -11.51
C SER A 113 11.30 -7.36 -11.92
N TRP A 114 10.48 -7.10 -12.94
CA TRP A 114 9.45 -8.04 -13.38
C TRP A 114 10.05 -9.28 -14.04
N GLN A 115 11.15 -9.16 -14.78
CA GLN A 115 11.86 -10.30 -15.37
C GLN A 115 12.50 -11.16 -14.27
N LEU A 116 13.11 -10.52 -13.27
CA LEU A 116 13.70 -11.21 -12.12
C LEU A 116 12.63 -11.95 -11.31
N ILE A 117 11.48 -11.30 -11.07
CA ILE A 117 10.34 -11.95 -10.42
C ILE A 117 9.82 -13.12 -11.26
N ASP A 118 9.73 -12.97 -12.58
CA ASP A 118 9.25 -14.02 -13.47
C ASP A 118 10.19 -15.24 -13.49
N ALA A 119 11.50 -15.01 -13.47
CA ALA A 119 12.53 -16.05 -13.40
C ALA A 119 12.59 -16.73 -12.01
N HIS A 120 12.23 -16.02 -10.94
CA HIS A 120 12.42 -16.47 -9.55
C HIS A 120 11.14 -16.43 -8.69
N LYS A 121 9.99 -16.75 -9.29
CA LYS A 121 8.65 -16.69 -8.64
C LYS A 121 8.59 -17.44 -7.30
N GLU A 122 9.16 -18.64 -7.25
CA GLU A 122 9.15 -19.48 -6.04
C GLU A 122 9.94 -18.83 -4.90
N SER A 123 11.08 -18.21 -5.19
CA SER A 123 11.89 -17.50 -4.20
C SER A 123 11.14 -16.29 -3.64
N LEU A 124 10.46 -15.52 -4.49
CA LEU A 124 9.61 -14.42 -4.05
C LEU A 124 8.46 -14.92 -3.16
N LEU A 125 7.74 -15.96 -3.60
CA LEU A 125 6.62 -16.52 -2.84
C LEU A 125 7.07 -17.11 -1.51
N GLN A 126 8.24 -17.74 -1.45
CA GLN A 126 8.80 -18.27 -0.21
C GLN A 126 9.17 -17.14 0.76
N SER A 127 9.69 -16.02 0.26
CA SER A 127 9.92 -14.81 1.05
C SER A 127 8.61 -14.25 1.63
N CYS A 128 7.56 -14.15 0.83
CA CYS A 128 6.24 -13.67 1.28
C CYS A 128 5.53 -14.61 2.27
N ARG A 129 5.78 -15.93 2.19
CA ARG A 129 5.15 -16.95 3.06
C ARG A 129 5.82 -17.09 4.44
N GLY A 130 6.93 -16.40 4.68
CA GLY A 130 7.46 -16.18 6.03
C GLY A 130 7.60 -17.42 6.90
N LEU A 131 8.27 -18.49 6.43
CA LEU A 131 8.68 -19.62 7.29
C LEU A 131 9.99 -20.25 6.77
N THR A 132 11.10 -19.51 6.86
CA THR A 132 12.39 -20.15 7.09
C THR A 132 13.07 -19.48 8.27
N ARG A 133 13.50 -20.32 9.21
CA ARG A 133 14.00 -20.04 10.56
C ARG A 133 15.30 -19.21 10.63
N ASN A 134 15.76 -18.67 9.50
CA ASN A 134 16.84 -17.71 9.40
C ASN A 134 16.29 -16.48 8.71
N GLY A 135 16.27 -15.35 9.43
CA GLY A 135 15.71 -14.08 9.00
C GLY A 135 16.03 -13.81 7.53
N SER A 136 14.98 -13.56 6.76
CA SER A 136 15.03 -13.25 5.35
C SER A 136 15.93 -12.04 5.14
N ARG A 137 17.21 -12.28 4.83
CA ARG A 137 18.01 -11.27 4.16
C ARG A 137 17.41 -11.11 2.78
N THR A 138 16.81 -9.95 2.55
CA THR A 138 16.50 -9.39 1.23
C THR A 138 17.72 -9.36 0.29
N SER A 139 18.93 -9.64 0.79
CA SER A 139 20.16 -9.81 0.01
C SER A 139 20.03 -10.84 -1.12
N CYS A 140 19.22 -11.90 -0.96
CA CYS A 140 19.07 -12.92 -2.00
C CYS A 140 18.47 -12.40 -3.32
N LEU A 141 17.82 -11.23 -3.31
CA LEU A 141 17.32 -10.56 -4.53
C LEU A 141 18.16 -9.33 -4.93
N ARG A 142 19.11 -8.89 -4.09
CA ARG A 142 20.05 -7.81 -4.45
C ARG A 142 21.20 -8.30 -5.33
N ASP A 143 21.57 -9.57 -5.20
CA ASP A 143 22.75 -10.17 -5.88
C ASP A 143 22.39 -10.98 -7.15
N ALA A 144 21.14 -10.90 -7.62
CA ALA A 144 20.65 -11.57 -8.84
C ALA A 144 20.67 -10.63 -10.07
#